data_AF-A0A7Y5UT03-F1
#
_entry.id   AF-A0A7Y5UT03-F1
#
_cell.length_a   1.000
_cell.length_b   1.000
_cell.length_c   1.000
_cell.angle_alpha   90.00
_cell.angle_beta   90.00
_cell.angle_gamma   90.00
#
_symmetry.space_group_name_H-M   'P 1'
#
loop_
_entity.id
_entity.type
_entity.pdbx_description
1 polymer ?
#
loop_
_entity_poly.entity_id
_entity_poly.type
_entity_poly.pdbx_seq_one_letter_code
_entity_poly.pdbx_strand_id
1 'polypeptide(L)'
;MSGEEGNAAAPADVVGRHRKLVARTALISGFTALSRVLGYGREALTAYLFGDKSAVYDAFVTAWRVPNLFRRLLGEGAVSTALQSSMTEADADRGDEAGRALMWETLRLAAWILLALTVVVMAGVALMPDVMPLTGWRWLGEDAAAMRDLTVQVTPYVIVICLAGLAGGALAVRGKF
;
A
#
# COMPACT_ATOMS: atom_id res chain seq x y z
N MET A 1 27.44 -11.18 60.03
CA MET A 1 26.18 -11.56 60.70
C MET A 1 25.25 -10.36 60.63
N SER A 2 23.96 -10.57 60.31
CA SER A 2 22.97 -9.60 59.77
C SER A 2 23.15 -9.37 58.27
N GLY A 3 22.32 -9.86 57.35
CA GLY A 3 20.89 -10.19 57.38
C GLY A 3 20.25 -9.43 56.20
N GLU A 4 20.15 -10.07 55.04
CA GLU A 4 18.88 -10.31 54.32
C GLU A 4 17.86 -9.18 54.36
N GLU A 5 17.72 -8.42 53.26
CA GLU A 5 16.45 -8.03 52.61
C GLU A 5 16.81 -7.74 51.14
N GLY A 6 16.44 -8.54 50.12
CA GLY A 6 15.09 -8.99 49.86
C GLY A 6 14.35 -8.08 48.86
N ASN A 7 15.01 -7.40 47.92
CA ASN A 7 14.30 -6.68 46.84
C ASN A 7 13.89 -7.63 45.70
N ALA A 8 12.94 -8.53 46.00
CA ALA A 8 12.17 -9.23 44.99
C ALA A 8 11.10 -8.25 44.45
N ALA A 9 11.44 -7.51 43.40
CA ALA A 9 10.47 -6.73 42.64
C ALA A 9 9.33 -7.65 42.16
N ALA A 10 8.11 -7.31 42.57
CA ALA A 10 6.92 -8.13 42.55
C ALA A 10 6.51 -8.69 41.16
N PRO A 11 5.87 -9.88 41.08
CA PRO A 11 5.33 -10.47 39.85
C PRO A 11 3.95 -9.92 39.42
N ALA A 12 3.54 -8.77 39.95
CA ALA A 12 2.17 -8.24 39.82
C ALA A 12 2.02 -7.20 38.69
N ASP A 13 2.01 -7.67 37.43
CA ASP A 13 1.63 -6.83 36.26
C ASP A 13 1.28 -7.69 35.03
N VAL A 14 1.96 -8.84 34.90
CA VAL A 14 1.98 -9.67 33.70
C VAL A 14 0.58 -10.02 33.20
N VAL A 15 -0.33 -10.41 34.10
CA VAL A 15 -1.72 -10.81 33.76
C VAL A 15 -2.54 -9.64 33.21
N GLY A 16 -2.37 -8.42 33.73
CA GLY A 16 -3.08 -7.23 33.26
C GLY A 16 -2.60 -6.80 31.86
N ARG A 17 -1.30 -6.97 31.60
CA ARG A 17 -0.68 -6.70 30.29
C ARG A 17 -1.15 -7.69 29.23
N HIS A 18 -1.21 -8.99 29.56
CA HIS A 18 -1.75 -10.02 28.66
C HIS A 18 -3.22 -9.81 28.33
N ARG A 19 -4.08 -9.47 29.31
CA ARG A 19 -5.49 -9.19 29.04
C ARG A 19 -5.70 -8.00 28.10
N LYS A 20 -4.91 -6.93 28.28
CA LYS A 20 -4.93 -5.75 27.40
C LYS A 20 -4.42 -6.09 25.99
N LEU A 21 -3.41 -6.95 25.87
CA LEU A 21 -2.90 -7.44 24.58
C LEU A 21 -3.97 -8.28 23.85
N VAL A 22 -4.56 -9.28 24.51
CA VAL A 22 -5.61 -10.13 23.92
C VAL A 22 -6.80 -9.30 23.45
N ALA A 23 -7.25 -8.34 24.26
CA ALA A 23 -8.34 -7.45 23.87
C ALA A 23 -8.00 -6.59 22.64
N ARG A 24 -6.77 -6.07 22.55
CA ARG A 24 -6.31 -5.28 21.40
C ARG A 24 -6.17 -6.14 20.15
N THR A 25 -5.61 -7.34 20.27
CA THR A 25 -5.49 -8.28 19.15
C THR A 25 -6.87 -8.68 18.64
N ALA A 26 -7.81 -9.04 19.53
CA ALA A 26 -9.18 -9.38 19.16
C ALA A 26 -9.89 -8.22 18.44
N LEU A 27 -9.67 -6.98 18.90
CA LEU A 27 -10.22 -5.78 18.26
C LEU A 27 -9.66 -5.58 16.84
N ILE A 28 -8.33 -5.66 16.67
CA ILE A 28 -7.68 -5.52 15.35
C ILE A 28 -8.12 -6.64 14.40
N SER A 29 -8.21 -7.88 14.89
CA SER A 29 -8.73 -9.01 14.12
C SER A 29 -10.18 -8.82 13.71
N GLY A 30 -11.02 -8.28 14.59
CA GLY A 30 -12.40 -7.91 14.29
C GLY A 30 -12.49 -6.86 13.20
N PHE A 31 -11.73 -5.77 13.31
CA PHE A 31 -11.65 -4.75 12.26
C PHE A 31 -11.14 -5.32 10.93
N THR A 32 -10.14 -6.21 10.96
CA THR A 32 -9.62 -6.86 9.76
C THR A 32 -10.67 -7.75 9.08
N ALA A 33 -11.42 -8.53 9.87
CA ALA A 33 -12.50 -9.37 9.37
C ALA A 33 -13.63 -8.52 8.75
N LEU A 34 -14.00 -7.42 9.41
CA LEU A 34 -15.00 -6.49 8.91
C LEU A 34 -14.56 -5.86 7.57
N SER A 35 -13.31 -5.39 7.47
CA SER A 35 -12.77 -4.86 6.21
C SER A 35 -12.77 -5.89 5.08
N ARG A 36 -12.55 -7.19 5.39
CA ARG A 36 -12.68 -8.27 4.39
C ARG A 36 -14.11 -8.45 3.92
N VAL A 37 -15.07 -8.48 4.84
CA VAL A 37 -16.50 -8.61 4.48
C VAL A 37 -16.97 -7.43 3.64
N LEU A 38 -16.59 -6.20 4.01
CA LEU A 38 -16.87 -5.00 3.22
C LEU A 38 -16.19 -5.06 1.84
N GLY A 39 -14.96 -5.58 1.77
CA GLY A 39 -14.25 -5.81 0.51
C GLY A 39 -14.98 -6.78 -0.42
N TYR A 40 -15.48 -7.90 0.12
CA TYR A 40 -16.33 -8.84 -0.61
C TYR A 40 -17.63 -8.19 -1.08
N GLY A 41 -18.28 -7.39 -0.22
CA GLY A 41 -19.49 -6.65 -0.57
C GLY A 41 -19.26 -5.66 -1.72
N ARG A 42 -18.14 -4.94 -1.71
CA ARG A 42 -17.72 -4.05 -2.80
C ARG A 42 -17.55 -4.82 -4.10
N GLU A 43 -16.90 -5.97 -4.07
CA GLU A 43 -16.67 -6.80 -5.25
C GLU A 43 -17.98 -7.36 -5.81
N ALA A 44 -18.86 -7.88 -4.95
CA ALA A 44 -20.18 -8.36 -5.35
C ALA A 44 -21.05 -7.23 -5.93
N LEU A 45 -21.04 -6.04 -5.33
CA LEU A 45 -21.77 -4.88 -5.86
C LEU A 45 -21.20 -4.43 -7.20
N THR A 46 -19.87 -4.44 -7.37
CA THR A 46 -19.22 -4.10 -8.64
C THR A 46 -19.58 -5.12 -9.71
N ALA A 47 -19.55 -6.42 -9.41
CA ALA A 47 -19.98 -7.47 -10.34
C ALA A 47 -21.46 -7.28 -10.74
N TYR A 48 -22.34 -7.00 -9.78
CA TYR A 48 -23.76 -6.74 -10.04
C TYR A 48 -24.01 -5.49 -10.90
N LEU A 49 -23.28 -4.40 -10.67
CA LEU A 49 -23.42 -3.14 -11.42
C LEU A 49 -22.87 -3.24 -12.85
N PHE A 50 -21.77 -3.95 -13.06
CA PHE A 50 -21.14 -4.12 -14.38
C PHE A 50 -21.68 -5.32 -15.17
N GLY A 51 -22.42 -6.22 -14.51
CA GLY A 51 -22.98 -7.44 -15.08
C GLY A 51 -21.95 -8.57 -15.14
N ASP A 52 -22.31 -9.75 -14.61
CA ASP A 52 -21.46 -10.94 -14.38
C ASP A 52 -20.75 -11.54 -15.62
N LYS A 53 -20.91 -10.93 -16.81
CA LYS A 53 -20.32 -11.37 -18.09
C LYS A 53 -19.68 -10.24 -18.90
N SER A 54 -19.48 -9.06 -18.32
CA SER A 54 -18.91 -7.94 -19.06
C SER A 54 -17.38 -8.00 -19.07
N ALA A 55 -16.77 -8.01 -20.26
CA ALA A 55 -15.32 -7.85 -20.45
C ALA A 55 -14.77 -6.60 -19.72
N VAL A 56 -15.63 -5.61 -19.49
CA VAL A 56 -15.32 -4.37 -18.75
C VAL A 56 -15.04 -4.63 -17.26
N TYR A 57 -15.64 -5.64 -16.65
CA TYR A 57 -15.38 -5.97 -15.24
C TYR A 57 -13.98 -6.57 -15.05
N ASP A 58 -13.59 -7.54 -15.88
CA ASP A 58 -12.26 -8.17 -15.80
C ASP A 58 -11.14 -7.16 -16.12
N ALA A 59 -11.40 -6.31 -17.10
CA ALA A 59 -10.64 -5.11 -17.43
C ALA A 59 -10.44 -4.17 -16.23
N PHE A 60 -11.54 -3.77 -15.58
CA PHE A 60 -11.51 -2.88 -14.42
C PHE A 60 -10.76 -3.49 -13.23
N VAL A 61 -11.02 -4.77 -12.92
CA VAL A 61 -10.32 -5.49 -11.85
C VAL A 61 -8.83 -5.59 -12.14
N THR A 62 -8.45 -5.86 -13.40
CA THR A 62 -7.06 -5.91 -13.83
C THR A 62 -6.38 -4.54 -13.77
N ALA A 63 -7.05 -3.48 -14.21
CA ALA A 63 -6.55 -2.11 -14.10
C ALA A 63 -6.34 -1.71 -12.63
N TRP A 64 -7.26 -2.08 -11.73
CA TRP A 64 -7.17 -1.79 -10.29
C TRP A 64 -6.07 -2.58 -9.55
N ARG A 65 -5.64 -3.73 -10.09
CA ARG A 65 -4.55 -4.52 -9.51
C ARG A 65 -3.20 -3.81 -9.61
N VAL A 66 -2.95 -3.09 -10.70
CA VAL A 66 -1.66 -2.42 -10.93
C VAL A 66 -1.36 -1.40 -9.81
N PRO A 67 -2.25 -0.41 -9.51
CA PRO A 67 -2.04 0.49 -8.38
C PRO A 67 -1.92 -0.21 -7.03
N ASN A 68 -2.72 -1.25 -6.80
CA ASN A 68 -2.65 -1.99 -5.54
C ASN A 68 -1.34 -2.74 -5.37
N LEU A 69 -0.76 -3.26 -6.46
CA LEU A 69 0.53 -3.92 -6.41
C LEU A 69 1.61 -2.90 -6.03
N PHE A 70 1.66 -1.75 -6.69
CA PHE A 70 2.61 -0.69 -6.35
C PHE A 70 2.43 -0.18 -4.91
N ARG A 71 1.20 -0.01 -4.44
CA ARG A 71 0.88 0.33 -3.04
C ARG A 71 1.47 -0.69 -2.08
N ARG A 72 1.24 -1.98 -2.34
CA ARG A 72 1.74 -3.06 -1.47
C ARG A 72 3.26 -3.15 -1.52
N LEU A 73 3.89 -2.92 -2.68
CA LEU A 73 5.35 -2.95 -2.82
C LEU A 73 6.04 -1.78 -2.10
N LEU A 74 5.48 -0.58 -2.18
CA LEU A 74 6.10 0.63 -1.64
C LEU A 74 5.70 0.95 -0.19
N GLY A 75 4.48 0.59 0.24
CA GLY A 75 4.00 0.86 1.60
C GLY A 75 4.18 -0.31 2.57
N GLU A 76 3.80 -1.51 2.15
CA GLU A 76 3.86 -2.75 2.98
C GLU A 76 5.09 -3.63 2.63
N GLY A 77 5.79 -3.30 1.54
CA GLY A 77 6.78 -4.17 0.92
C GLY A 77 8.23 -3.82 1.27
N ALA A 78 9.16 -4.51 0.60
CA ALA A 78 10.59 -4.45 0.89
C ALA A 78 11.18 -3.02 0.85
N VAL A 79 10.64 -2.14 0.00
CA VAL A 79 11.08 -0.74 -0.11
C VAL A 79 10.78 0.03 1.17
N SER A 80 9.60 -0.19 1.77
CA SER A 80 9.21 0.43 3.03
C SER A 80 10.14 -0.02 4.16
N THR A 81 10.37 -1.32 4.30
CA THR A 81 11.26 -1.85 5.35
C THR A 81 12.69 -1.36 5.20
N ALA A 82 13.22 -1.34 3.97
CA ALA A 82 14.56 -0.82 3.68
C ALA A 82 14.67 0.67 4.04
N LEU A 83 13.67 1.48 3.65
CA LEU A 83 13.61 2.90 4.00
C LEU A 83 13.58 3.10 5.53
N GLN A 84 12.80 2.29 6.25
CA GLN A 84 12.70 2.36 7.71
C GLN A 84 14.06 2.10 8.38
N SER A 85 14.79 1.08 7.93
CA SER A 85 16.14 0.79 8.42
C SER A 85 17.12 1.91 8.11
N SER A 86 17.14 2.42 6.87
CA SER A 86 18.04 3.52 6.49
C SER A 86 17.73 4.82 7.22
N MET A 87 16.45 5.10 7.51
CA MET A 87 16.07 6.25 8.34
C MET A 87 16.52 6.07 9.79
N THR A 88 16.38 4.88 10.35
CA THR A 88 16.81 4.59 11.73
C THR A 88 18.33 4.72 11.87
N GLU A 89 19.10 4.25 10.89
CA GLU A 89 20.55 4.40 10.86
C GLU A 89 20.97 5.86 10.66
N ALA A 90 20.30 6.60 9.77
CA ALA A 90 20.55 8.03 9.58
C ALA A 90 20.23 8.87 10.83
N ASP A 91 19.12 8.56 11.53
CA ASP A 91 18.73 9.21 12.77
C ASP A 91 19.75 8.90 13.89
N ALA A 92 20.27 7.66 13.96
CA ALA A 92 21.28 7.25 14.95
C ALA A 92 22.66 7.91 14.73
N ASP A 93 23.13 7.96 13.47
CA ASP A 93 24.47 8.45 13.15
C ASP A 93 24.56 9.98 13.05
N ARG A 94 23.50 10.61 12.53
CA ARG A 94 23.53 12.02 12.09
C ARG A 94 22.38 12.86 12.66
N GLY A 95 21.57 12.27 13.54
CA GLY A 95 20.45 12.93 14.22
C GLY A 95 19.18 13.06 13.38
N ASP A 96 18.08 13.41 14.05
CA ASP A 96 16.71 13.49 13.49
C ASP A 96 16.53 14.40 12.27
N GLU A 97 17.47 15.32 12.01
CA GLU A 97 17.47 16.16 10.80
C GLU A 97 17.93 15.39 9.57
N ALA A 98 18.91 14.50 9.72
CA ALA A 98 19.42 13.69 8.62
C ALA A 98 18.39 12.67 8.14
N GLY A 99 17.65 11.99 9.03
CA GLY A 99 16.58 11.11 8.61
C GLY A 99 15.39 11.85 7.99
N ARG A 100 15.08 13.08 8.42
CA ARG A 100 14.09 13.94 7.73
C ARG A 100 14.53 14.32 6.33
N ALA A 101 15.79 14.69 6.15
CA ALA A 101 16.33 15.03 4.83
C ALA A 101 16.28 13.81 3.89
N LEU A 102 16.71 12.64 4.38
CA LEU A 102 16.66 11.37 3.63
C LEU A 102 15.23 11.01 3.21
N MET A 103 14.26 11.17 4.12
CA MET A 103 12.84 10.95 3.83
C MET A 103 12.35 11.89 2.71
N TRP A 104 12.66 13.19 2.80
CA TRP A 104 12.25 14.17 1.79
C TRP A 104 12.89 13.89 0.42
N GLU A 105 14.18 13.54 0.39
CA GLU A 105 14.88 13.16 -0.82
C GLU A 105 14.28 11.89 -1.45
N THR A 106 13.97 10.89 -0.62
CA THR A 106 13.34 9.64 -1.08
C THR A 106 11.93 9.90 -1.63
N LEU A 107 11.10 10.67 -0.94
CA LEU A 107 9.77 11.07 -1.40
C LEU A 107 9.85 11.84 -2.71
N ARG A 108 10.79 12.77 -2.84
CA ARG A 108 10.99 13.56 -4.06
C ARG A 108 11.43 12.69 -5.23
N LEU A 109 12.39 11.79 -5.01
CA LEU A 109 12.86 10.86 -6.03
C LEU A 109 11.74 9.90 -6.45
N ALA A 110 11.02 9.32 -5.48
CA ALA A 110 9.89 8.45 -5.73
C ALA A 110 8.77 9.18 -6.49
N ALA A 111 8.47 10.44 -6.16
CA ALA A 111 7.49 11.24 -6.88
C ALA A 111 7.88 11.41 -8.35
N TRP A 112 9.15 11.72 -8.64
CA TRP A 112 9.63 11.84 -10.03
C TRP A 112 9.59 10.52 -10.79
N ILE A 113 10.03 9.42 -10.17
CA ILE A 113 9.99 8.10 -10.80
C ILE A 113 8.55 7.68 -11.08
N LEU A 114 7.64 7.85 -10.11
CA LEU A 114 6.24 7.51 -10.24
C LEU A 114 5.55 8.39 -11.30
N LEU A 115 5.88 9.68 -11.34
CA LEU A 115 5.37 10.59 -12.37
C LEU A 115 5.84 10.15 -13.76
N ALA A 116 7.13 9.88 -13.94
CA ALA A 116 7.68 9.40 -15.20
C ALA A 116 7.03 8.09 -15.64
N LEU A 117 6.90 7.13 -14.71
CA LEU A 117 6.24 5.85 -14.96
C LEU A 117 4.77 6.05 -15.36
N THR A 118 4.04 6.92 -14.65
CA THR A 118 2.63 7.24 -14.95
C THR A 118 2.49 7.81 -16.36
N VAL A 119 3.35 8.76 -16.72
CA VAL A 119 3.35 9.35 -18.08
C VAL A 119 3.67 8.30 -19.13
N VAL A 120 4.68 7.45 -18.91
CA VAL A 120 5.05 6.37 -19.83
C VAL A 120 3.92 5.37 -20.01
N VAL A 121 3.24 4.97 -18.93
CA VAL A 121 2.10 4.06 -19.00
C VAL A 121 0.92 4.70 -19.74
N MET A 122 0.56 5.95 -19.41
CA MET A 122 -0.51 6.67 -20.09
C MET A 122 -0.21 6.83 -21.58
N ALA A 123 1.02 7.22 -21.94
CA ALA A 123 1.45 7.33 -23.34
C ALA A 123 1.43 5.96 -24.03
N GLY A 124 1.91 4.91 -23.37
CA GLY A 124 1.90 3.54 -23.91
C GLY A 124 0.48 3.07 -24.23
N VAL A 125 -0.45 3.25 -23.28
CA VAL A 125 -1.87 2.90 -23.46
C VAL A 125 -2.53 3.79 -24.53
N ALA A 126 -2.17 5.07 -24.61
CA ALA A 126 -2.67 6.03 -25.59
C ALA A 126 -2.08 5.86 -27.01
N LEU A 127 -0.99 5.12 -27.16
CA LEU A 127 -0.39 4.79 -28.47
C LEU A 127 -0.67 3.34 -28.89
N MET A 128 -1.20 2.52 -27.97
CA MET A 128 -1.46 1.11 -28.23
C MET A 128 -2.59 0.93 -29.26
N PRO A 129 -2.38 0.13 -30.33
CA PRO A 129 -3.43 -0.18 -31.28
C PRO A 129 -4.52 -1.07 -30.65
N ASP A 130 -5.78 -0.85 -31.02
CA ASP A 130 -6.94 -1.55 -30.44
C ASP A 130 -6.90 -3.07 -30.66
N VAL A 131 -6.24 -3.50 -31.73
CA VAL A 131 -6.07 -4.89 -32.13
C VAL A 131 -4.60 -5.23 -32.30
N MET A 132 -4.22 -6.41 -31.80
CA MET A 132 -2.88 -6.95 -31.98
C MET A 132 -2.70 -7.36 -33.45
N PRO A 133 -1.72 -6.80 -34.17
CA PRO A 133 -1.56 -7.03 -35.61
C PRO A 133 -1.21 -8.48 -35.98
N LEU A 134 -0.69 -9.26 -35.03
CA LEU A 134 -0.25 -10.65 -35.27
C LEU A 134 -1.34 -11.70 -34.99
N THR A 135 -2.23 -11.44 -34.03
CA THR A 135 -3.20 -12.44 -33.55
C THR A 135 -4.65 -12.00 -33.75
N GLY A 136 -4.89 -10.74 -34.12
CA GLY A 136 -6.23 -10.15 -34.16
C GLY A 136 -6.86 -9.95 -32.78
N TRP A 137 -6.11 -10.19 -31.71
CA TRP A 137 -6.60 -10.10 -30.33
C TRP A 137 -6.86 -8.64 -29.93
N ARG A 138 -8.01 -8.36 -29.31
CA ARG A 138 -8.38 -7.04 -28.82
C ARG A 138 -7.84 -6.87 -27.40
N TRP A 139 -6.77 -6.09 -27.22
CA TRP A 139 -6.10 -5.90 -25.93
C TRP A 139 -7.02 -5.40 -24.82
N LEU A 140 -7.96 -4.56 -25.20
CA LEU A 140 -8.86 -3.82 -24.31
C LEU A 140 -10.32 -4.29 -24.41
N GLY A 141 -10.55 -5.46 -25.02
CA GLY A 141 -11.89 -6.05 -25.19
C GLY A 141 -12.72 -5.40 -26.30
N GLU A 142 -14.04 -5.56 -26.21
CA GLU A 142 -14.99 -5.10 -27.24
C GLU A 142 -15.13 -3.58 -27.35
N ASP A 143 -14.91 -2.84 -26.25
CA ASP A 143 -14.92 -1.38 -26.20
C ASP A 143 -13.54 -0.83 -25.80
N ALA A 144 -12.59 -0.96 -26.72
CA ALA A 144 -11.19 -0.57 -26.50
C ALA A 144 -11.02 0.91 -26.10
N ALA A 145 -11.84 1.80 -26.67
CA ALA A 145 -11.81 3.23 -26.36
C ALA A 145 -12.21 3.53 -24.91
N ALA A 146 -13.32 2.95 -24.43
CA ALA A 146 -13.78 3.17 -23.06
C ALA A 146 -12.79 2.64 -22.03
N MET A 147 -12.18 1.48 -22.29
CA MET A 147 -11.20 0.91 -21.39
C MET A 147 -9.87 1.69 -21.38
N ARG A 148 -9.46 2.21 -22.54
CA ARG A 148 -8.30 3.10 -22.65
C ARG A 148 -8.50 4.35 -21.79
N ASP A 149 -9.64 5.01 -21.92
CA ASP A 149 -9.96 6.21 -21.16
C ASP A 149 -9.99 5.94 -19.65
N LEU A 150 -10.65 4.84 -19.24
CA LEU A 150 -10.67 4.41 -17.84
C LEU A 150 -9.26 4.13 -17.30
N THR A 151 -8.41 3.47 -18.08
CA THR A 151 -7.03 3.16 -17.67
C THR A 151 -6.21 4.44 -17.49
N VAL A 152 -6.29 5.36 -18.45
CA VAL A 152 -5.61 6.66 -18.37
C VAL A 152 -6.11 7.47 -17.17
N GLN A 153 -7.41 7.42 -16.87
CA GLN A 153 -8.00 8.15 -15.75
C GLN A 153 -7.63 7.55 -14.37
N VAL A 154 -7.48 6.23 -14.28
CA VAL A 154 -7.13 5.54 -13.01
C VAL A 154 -5.62 5.57 -12.75
N THR A 155 -4.77 5.58 -13.78
CA THR A 155 -3.30 5.50 -13.63
C THR A 155 -2.69 6.58 -12.71
N PRO A 156 -3.11 7.86 -12.73
CA PRO A 156 -2.61 8.89 -11.81
C PRO A 156 -2.79 8.57 -10.33
N TYR A 157 -3.77 7.74 -9.98
CA TYR A 157 -4.00 7.28 -8.61
C TYR A 157 -2.77 6.55 -8.02
N VAL A 158 -1.96 5.90 -8.87
CA VAL A 158 -0.73 5.21 -8.47
C VAL A 158 0.22 6.15 -7.74
N ILE A 159 0.38 7.39 -8.23
CA ILE A 159 1.30 8.36 -7.63
C ILE A 159 0.90 8.65 -6.18
N VAL A 160 -0.38 8.99 -5.98
CA VAL A 160 -0.91 9.38 -4.67
C VAL A 160 -0.79 8.24 -3.68
N ILE A 161 -1.17 7.02 -4.09
CA ILE A 161 -1.20 5.90 -3.16
C ILE A 161 0.19 5.39 -2.78
N CYS A 162 1.15 5.47 -3.70
CA CYS A 162 2.53 5.09 -3.45
C CYS A 162 3.24 6.10 -2.56
N LEU A 163 3.04 7.41 -2.79
CA LEU A 163 3.57 8.45 -1.92
C LEU A 163 2.96 8.38 -0.51
N ALA A 164 1.66 8.13 -0.41
CA ALA A 164 0.99 7.89 0.88
C ALA A 164 1.56 6.66 1.59
N GLY A 165 1.84 5.58 0.87
CA GLY A 165 2.47 4.37 1.42
C GLY A 165 3.87 4.64 1.96
N LEU A 166 4.72 5.34 1.21
CA LEU A 166 6.07 5.71 1.65
C LEU A 166 6.03 6.66 2.86
N ALA A 167 5.14 7.65 2.86
CA ALA A 167 4.96 8.56 3.98
C ALA A 167 4.45 7.83 5.24
N GLY A 168 3.53 6.88 5.09
CA GLY A 168 3.05 6.02 6.18
C GLY A 168 4.17 5.15 6.77
N GLY A 169 5.01 4.56 5.93
CA GLY A 169 6.19 3.81 6.37
C GLY A 169 7.17 4.68 7.18
N ALA A 170 7.44 5.90 6.73
CA ALA A 170 8.28 6.86 7.46
C ALA A 170 7.66 7.31 8.79
N LEU A 171 6.33 7.46 8.85
CA LEU A 171 5.61 7.82 10.09
C LEU A 171 5.72 6.71 11.15
N ALA A 172 5.68 5.44 10.71
CA ALA A 172 5.78 4.28 11.58
C ALA A 172 7.13 4.23 12.32
N VAL A 173 8.24 4.62 11.66
CA VAL A 173 9.57 4.75 12.31
C VAL A 173 9.53 5.73 13.47
N ARG A 174 8.75 6.81 13.34
CA ARG A 174 8.62 7.87 14.35
C ARG A 174 7.60 7.53 15.44
N GLY A 175 7.05 6.31 15.46
CA GLY A 175 6.08 5.86 16.45
C GLY A 175 4.69 6.51 16.33
N LYS A 176 4.38 7.13 15.18
CA LYS A 176 3.07 7.71 14.89
C LYS A 176 2.35 6.74 13.94
N PHE A 177 1.35 6.03 14.46
CA PHE A 177 0.51 5.08 13.73
C PHE A 177 -0.84 5.71 13.37
#